data_AF-A0A3F2TZT7-F1
#
_entry.id   AF-A0A3F2TZT7-F1
#
_cell.length_a   1.000
_cell.length_b   1.000
_cell.length_c   1.000
_cell.angle_alpha   90.00
_cell.angle_beta   90.00
_cell.angle_gamma   90.00
#
_symmetry.space_group_name_H-M   'P 1'
#
loop_
_entity.id
_entity.type
_entity.pdbx_description
1 polymer ?
#
loop_
_entity_poly.entity_id
_entity_poly.type
_entity_poly.pdbx_seq_one_letter_code
_entity_poly.pdbx_strand_id
1 'polypeptide(L)'
;MAIMGRRAARATEMTHPGPAKVPGRKPANDFVVPSPSGLVPELGKLDAAEIAISDAVRNDRAELKVLELELKADDSPELHPEVAALLGDETSPKATKRKEIRELRHKIAVAEAAVIEIQKRRVALATEAGRAVTAAVRPEAERVVGNLVKALEQVDAAHQELGDLLLAVEAEGVSTGGFGPIKPHFLGDHREDLRRIRSYIKEVREAGYAG
;
A
#
# COMPACT_ATOMS: atom_id res chain seq x y z
N MET A 1 72.10 -41.38 12.28
CA MET A 1 71.13 -40.60 13.09
C MET A 1 70.82 -39.32 12.36
N ALA A 2 69.58 -39.17 11.91
CA ALA A 2 69.11 -38.07 11.07
C ALA A 2 68.62 -36.89 11.92
N ILE A 3 69.00 -35.66 11.56
CA ILE A 3 68.32 -34.44 12.03
C ILE A 3 68.06 -33.55 10.81
N MET A 4 66.85 -33.69 10.26
CA MET A 4 66.24 -32.77 9.31
C MET A 4 65.82 -31.50 10.04
N GLY A 5 66.40 -30.35 9.69
CA GLY A 5 65.89 -29.02 10.07
C GLY A 5 65.27 -28.32 8.87
N ARG A 6 63.99 -28.55 8.59
CA ARG A 6 63.22 -27.78 7.59
C ARG A 6 62.81 -26.45 8.19
N ARG A 7 63.34 -25.34 7.67
CA ARG A 7 62.85 -23.97 7.92
C ARG A 7 61.50 -23.80 7.21
N ALA A 8 60.44 -23.56 7.97
CA ALA A 8 59.13 -23.19 7.46
C ALA A 8 59.14 -21.70 7.04
N ALA A 9 58.75 -21.42 5.80
CA ALA A 9 58.47 -20.08 5.32
C ALA A 9 57.18 -19.56 5.97
N ARG A 10 57.23 -18.41 6.64
CA ARG A 10 56.04 -17.66 7.09
C ARG A 10 55.43 -16.98 5.86
N ALA A 11 54.24 -17.41 5.47
CA ALA A 11 53.39 -16.66 4.56
C ALA A 11 52.79 -15.47 5.31
N THR A 12 53.00 -14.27 4.78
CA THR A 12 52.39 -13.03 5.26
C THR A 12 50.96 -12.97 4.71
N GLU A 13 49.97 -13.21 5.57
CA GLU A 13 48.55 -12.97 5.23
C GLU A 13 48.32 -11.46 5.05
N MET A 14 48.15 -11.03 3.80
CA MET A 14 47.55 -9.74 3.50
C MET A 14 46.05 -9.80 3.81
N THR A 15 45.69 -9.27 4.98
CA THR A 15 44.30 -9.06 5.38
C THR A 15 43.73 -7.90 4.56
N HIS A 16 42.85 -8.21 3.61
CA HIS A 16 42.05 -7.20 2.93
C HIS A 16 41.09 -6.53 3.94
N PRO A 17 41.00 -5.18 3.98
CA PRO A 17 40.00 -4.51 4.79
C PRO A 17 38.61 -4.84 4.23
N GLY A 18 37.79 -5.51 5.04
CA GLY A 18 36.39 -5.80 4.71
C GLY A 18 35.59 -4.52 4.47
N PRO A 19 34.49 -4.60 3.69
CA PRO A 19 33.70 -3.43 3.34
C PRO A 19 33.22 -2.71 4.60
N ALA A 20 33.39 -1.38 4.61
CA ALA A 20 32.93 -0.52 5.69
C ALA A 20 31.46 -0.84 6.01
N LYS A 21 31.20 -1.11 7.29
CA LYS A 21 29.86 -1.35 7.81
C LYS A 21 29.04 -0.08 7.61
N VAL A 22 28.29 -0.01 6.51
CA VAL A 22 27.30 1.04 6.28
C VAL A 22 26.40 1.04 7.52
N PRO A 23 26.30 2.16 8.27
CA PRO A 23 25.44 2.20 9.44
C PRO A 23 24.04 1.81 8.98
N GLY A 24 23.53 0.72 9.57
CA GLY A 24 22.24 0.15 9.23
C GLY A 24 21.21 1.27 9.19
N ARG A 25 20.52 1.38 8.05
CA ARG A 25 19.38 2.27 7.87
C ARG A 25 18.46 2.06 9.07
N LYS A 26 18.36 3.05 9.96
CA LYS A 26 17.30 3.05 10.98
C LYS A 26 15.99 2.76 10.22
N PRO A 27 15.15 1.82 10.68
CA PRO A 27 13.88 1.57 10.02
C PRO A 27 13.17 2.91 9.84
N ALA A 28 12.59 3.11 8.66
CA ALA A 28 11.72 4.25 8.42
C ALA A 28 10.76 4.34 9.62
N ASN A 29 10.68 5.53 10.23
CA ASN A 29 9.90 5.80 11.43
C ASN A 29 8.61 4.98 11.48
N ASP A 30 8.23 4.53 12.68
CA ASP A 30 7.01 3.77 13.01
C ASP A 30 5.68 4.50 12.68
N PHE A 31 5.71 5.51 11.80
CA PHE A 31 4.54 6.21 11.33
C PHE A 31 3.66 5.28 10.49
N VAL A 32 2.50 4.94 11.05
CA VAL A 32 1.45 4.18 10.38
C VAL A 32 0.48 5.16 9.72
N VAL A 33 0.32 5.05 8.40
CA VAL A 33 -0.67 5.83 7.66
C VAL A 33 -2.07 5.45 8.17
N PRO A 34 -2.88 6.41 8.65
CA PRO A 34 -4.22 6.11 9.12
C PRO A 34 -5.10 5.57 7.99
N SER A 35 -5.93 4.59 8.30
CA SER A 35 -6.92 4.08 7.33
C SER A 35 -7.97 5.16 7.01
N PRO A 36 -8.45 5.25 5.76
CA PRO A 36 -9.51 6.18 5.39
C PRO A 36 -10.78 6.03 6.24
N SER A 37 -11.16 4.79 6.55
CA SER A 37 -12.34 4.45 7.34
C SER A 37 -12.23 4.87 8.81
N GLY A 38 -11.00 5.04 9.33
CA GLY A 38 -10.74 5.59 10.65
C GLY A 38 -10.79 7.13 10.69
N LEU A 39 -10.65 7.79 9.55
CA LEU A 39 -10.68 9.26 9.43
C LEU A 39 -12.04 9.78 8.97
N VAL A 40 -12.78 9.00 8.18
CA VAL A 40 -14.12 9.32 7.69
C VAL A 40 -15.11 8.32 8.30
N PRO A 41 -15.83 8.68 9.38
CA PRO A 41 -16.72 7.75 10.09
C PRO A 41 -17.81 7.13 9.21
N GLU A 42 -18.26 7.85 8.19
CA GLU A 42 -19.25 7.35 7.23
C GLU A 42 -18.73 6.17 6.40
N LEU A 43 -17.46 6.21 5.98
CA LEU A 43 -16.82 5.07 5.32
C LEU A 43 -16.69 3.88 6.27
N GLY A 44 -16.32 4.11 7.54
CA GLY A 44 -16.28 3.04 8.54
C GLY A 44 -17.64 2.37 8.75
N LYS A 45 -18.74 3.13 8.75
CA LYS A 45 -20.11 2.58 8.81
C LYS A 45 -20.45 1.76 7.57
N LEU A 46 -20.09 2.24 6.38
CA LEU A 46 -20.32 1.53 5.12
C LEU A 46 -19.52 0.22 5.05
N ASP A 47 -18.26 0.22 5.48
CA ASP A 47 -17.43 -0.98 5.53
C ASP A 47 -18.01 -2.02 6.49
N ALA A 48 -18.44 -1.59 7.69
CA ALA A 48 -19.09 -2.47 8.66
C ALA A 48 -20.41 -3.05 8.12
N ALA A 49 -21.22 -2.24 7.42
CA ALA A 49 -22.46 -2.69 6.80
C ALA A 49 -22.20 -3.68 5.66
N GLU A 50 -21.19 -3.44 4.81
CA GLU A 50 -20.80 -4.33 3.72
C GLU A 50 -20.39 -5.72 4.24
N ILE A 51 -19.58 -5.77 5.31
CA ILE A 51 -19.18 -7.01 5.97
C ILE A 51 -20.42 -7.75 6.49
N ALA A 52 -21.27 -7.07 7.27
CA ALA A 52 -22.45 -7.68 7.86
C ALA A 52 -23.42 -8.23 6.82
N ILE A 53 -23.67 -7.50 5.73
CA ILE A 53 -24.55 -7.94 4.65
C ILE A 53 -23.92 -9.10 3.88
N SER A 54 -22.62 -9.06 3.62
CA SER A 54 -21.92 -10.14 2.90
C SER A 54 -21.94 -11.45 3.70
N ASP A 55 -21.76 -11.37 5.02
CA ASP A 55 -21.86 -12.52 5.91
C ASP A 55 -23.29 -13.07 5.95
N ALA A 56 -24.31 -12.20 6.00
CA ALA A 56 -25.71 -12.62 5.91
C ALA A 56 -26.01 -13.32 4.58
N VAL A 57 -25.57 -12.78 3.44
CA VAL A 57 -25.73 -13.40 2.11
C VAL A 57 -25.06 -14.77 2.06
N ARG A 58 -23.87 -14.91 2.65
CA ARG A 58 -23.15 -16.19 2.71
C ARG A 58 -23.96 -17.23 3.49
N ASN A 59 -24.55 -16.84 4.62
CA ASN A 59 -25.37 -17.73 5.45
C ASN A 59 -26.67 -18.11 4.73
N ASP A 60 -27.38 -17.12 4.17
CA ASP A 60 -28.64 -17.35 3.43
C ASP A 60 -28.43 -18.25 2.21
N ARG A 61 -27.29 -18.14 1.52
CA ARG A 61 -26.92 -19.04 0.40
C ARG A 61 -26.66 -20.48 0.88
N ALA A 62 -26.05 -20.64 2.04
CA ALA A 62 -25.83 -21.97 2.62
C ALA A 62 -27.17 -22.62 2.99
N GLU A 63 -28.07 -21.88 3.63
CA GLU A 63 -29.42 -22.32 3.98
C GLU A 63 -30.26 -22.65 2.74
N LEU A 64 -30.24 -21.78 1.72
CA LEU A 64 -30.90 -22.01 0.44
C LEU A 64 -30.47 -23.35 -0.18
N LYS A 65 -29.16 -23.66 -0.14
CA LYS A 65 -28.63 -24.92 -0.67
C LYS A 65 -29.14 -26.13 0.12
N VAL A 66 -29.28 -26.02 1.44
CA VAL A 66 -29.85 -27.08 2.28
C VAL A 66 -31.31 -27.32 1.93
N LEU A 67 -32.13 -26.26 1.89
CA LEU A 67 -33.55 -26.37 1.55
C LEU A 67 -33.77 -26.92 0.14
N GLU A 68 -32.93 -26.56 -0.83
CA GLU A 68 -32.99 -27.11 -2.18
C GLU A 68 -32.66 -28.61 -2.23
N LEU A 69 -31.75 -29.09 -1.37
CA LEU A 69 -31.44 -30.51 -1.25
C LEU A 69 -32.58 -31.26 -0.56
N GLU A 70 -33.13 -30.71 0.53
CA GLU A 70 -34.26 -31.29 1.24
C GLU A 70 -35.51 -31.37 0.38
N LEU A 71 -35.78 -30.35 -0.45
CA LEU A 71 -36.91 -30.38 -1.38
C LEU A 71 -36.74 -31.44 -2.47
N LYS A 72 -35.49 -31.66 -2.94
CA LYS A 72 -35.18 -32.70 -3.94
C LYS A 72 -35.26 -34.12 -3.37
N ALA A 73 -34.91 -34.29 -2.10
CA ALA A 73 -34.95 -35.58 -1.40
C ALA A 73 -36.35 -35.92 -0.86
N ASP A 74 -37.27 -34.96 -0.86
CA ASP A 74 -38.65 -35.16 -0.41
C ASP A 74 -39.46 -35.89 -1.49
N ASP A 75 -39.76 -37.17 -1.26
CA ASP A 75 -40.57 -38.00 -2.16
C ASP A 75 -42.07 -37.98 -1.82
N SER A 76 -42.49 -37.11 -0.88
CA SER A 76 -43.89 -37.04 -0.45
C SER A 76 -44.82 -36.62 -1.60
N PRO A 77 -46.05 -37.16 -1.68
CA PRO A 77 -47.03 -36.75 -2.69
C PRO A 77 -47.36 -35.26 -2.54
N GLU A 78 -47.28 -34.53 -3.65
CA GLU A 78 -47.57 -33.09 -3.69
C GLU A 78 -49.03 -32.89 -4.07
N LEU A 79 -49.86 -32.48 -3.10
CA LEU A 79 -51.22 -32.03 -3.36
C LEU A 79 -51.23 -30.53 -3.66
N HIS A 80 -52.05 -30.13 -4.63
CA HIS A 80 -52.25 -28.71 -4.91
C HIS A 80 -52.86 -28.01 -3.67
N PRO A 81 -52.41 -26.81 -3.29
CA PRO A 81 -52.87 -26.15 -2.05
C PRO A 81 -54.39 -25.99 -1.95
N GLU A 82 -55.06 -25.74 -3.08
CA GLU A 82 -56.53 -25.64 -3.13
C GLU A 82 -57.22 -27.00 -2.93
N VAL A 83 -56.59 -28.09 -3.37
CA VAL A 83 -57.10 -29.45 -3.16
C VAL A 83 -56.87 -29.88 -1.70
N ALA A 84 -55.71 -29.58 -1.12
CA ALA A 84 -55.45 -29.81 0.30
C ALA A 84 -56.43 -29.03 1.20
N ALA A 85 -56.70 -27.76 0.87
CA ALA A 85 -57.68 -26.94 1.58
C ALA A 85 -59.11 -27.48 1.48
N LEU A 86 -59.49 -28.05 0.33
CA LEU A 86 -60.80 -28.70 0.15
C LEU A 86 -60.91 -30.05 0.88
N LEU A 87 -59.79 -30.75 1.07
CA LEU A 87 -59.72 -32.02 1.82
C LEU A 87 -59.57 -31.82 3.34
N GLY A 88 -59.33 -30.58 3.79
CA GLY A 88 -59.05 -30.27 5.20
C GLY A 88 -57.62 -30.63 5.63
N ASP A 89 -56.75 -30.95 4.68
CA ASP A 89 -55.36 -31.29 4.92
C ASP A 89 -54.51 -30.00 5.06
N GLU A 90 -53.45 -30.08 5.87
CA GLU A 90 -52.48 -28.98 5.98
C GLU A 90 -51.70 -28.78 4.66
N THR A 91 -51.17 -27.57 4.46
CA THR A 91 -50.30 -27.27 3.31
C THR A 91 -49.11 -28.22 3.27
N SER A 92 -48.89 -28.86 2.11
CA SER A 92 -47.80 -29.81 1.91
C SER A 92 -46.44 -29.23 2.35
N PRO A 93 -45.59 -30.00 3.05
CA PRO A 93 -44.22 -29.60 3.40
C PRO A 93 -43.41 -29.09 2.21
N LYS A 94 -43.66 -29.62 1.00
CA LYS A 94 -43.04 -29.15 -0.25
C LYS A 94 -43.43 -27.73 -0.62
N ALA A 95 -44.71 -27.37 -0.42
CA ALA A 95 -45.21 -26.02 -0.71
C ALA A 95 -44.59 -24.99 0.23
N THR A 96 -44.43 -25.34 1.51
CA THR A 96 -43.74 -24.51 2.53
C THR A 96 -42.27 -24.30 2.17
N LYS A 97 -41.52 -25.39 1.89
CA LYS A 97 -40.11 -25.30 1.46
C LYS A 97 -39.93 -24.44 0.19
N ARG A 98 -40.83 -24.58 -0.80
CA ARG A 98 -40.81 -23.74 -2.03
C ARG A 98 -41.08 -22.27 -1.74
N LYS A 99 -41.88 -21.95 -0.72
CA LYS A 99 -42.11 -20.57 -0.27
C LYS A 99 -40.84 -20.02 0.39
N GLU A 100 -40.25 -20.76 1.33
CA GLU A 100 -39.00 -20.38 2.02
C GLU A 100 -37.84 -20.17 1.04
N ILE A 101 -37.67 -21.07 0.06
CA ILE A 101 -36.68 -20.92 -1.02
C ILE A 101 -36.89 -19.61 -1.80
N ARG A 102 -38.14 -19.25 -2.12
CA ARG A 102 -38.43 -17.99 -2.83
C ARG A 102 -38.13 -16.77 -1.97
N GLU A 103 -38.46 -16.82 -0.68
CA GLU A 103 -38.17 -15.75 0.28
C GLU A 103 -36.66 -15.55 0.47
N LEU A 104 -35.89 -16.64 0.64
CA LEU A 104 -34.42 -16.57 0.73
C LEU A 104 -33.78 -16.03 -0.55
N ARG A 105 -34.23 -16.47 -1.73
CA ARG A 105 -33.73 -15.93 -3.01
C ARG A 105 -34.01 -14.43 -3.13
N HIS A 106 -35.20 -13.99 -2.71
CA HIS A 106 -35.53 -12.56 -2.69
C HIS A 106 -34.63 -11.79 -1.71
N LYS A 107 -34.46 -12.31 -0.49
CA LYS A 107 -33.60 -11.70 0.55
C LYS A 107 -32.14 -11.57 0.07
N ILE A 108 -31.60 -12.61 -0.56
CA ILE A 108 -30.26 -12.58 -1.18
C ILE A 108 -30.18 -11.50 -2.25
N ALA A 109 -31.14 -11.44 -3.17
CA ALA A 109 -31.13 -10.45 -4.26
C ALA A 109 -31.18 -9.01 -3.73
N VAL A 110 -32.00 -8.75 -2.69
CA VAL A 110 -32.07 -7.43 -2.04
C VAL A 110 -30.75 -7.09 -1.34
N ALA A 111 -30.16 -8.05 -0.63
CA ALA A 111 -28.89 -7.86 0.05
C ALA A 111 -27.73 -7.59 -0.93
N GLU A 112 -27.68 -8.29 -2.07
CA GLU A 112 -26.70 -8.03 -3.14
C GLU A 112 -26.88 -6.63 -3.74
N ALA A 113 -28.13 -6.21 -3.97
CA ALA A 113 -28.42 -4.84 -4.42
C ALA A 113 -27.96 -3.79 -3.40
N ALA A 114 -28.11 -4.08 -2.10
CA ALA A 114 -27.62 -3.20 -1.04
C ALA A 114 -26.09 -3.08 -1.03
N VAL A 115 -25.35 -4.18 -1.27
CA VAL A 115 -23.88 -4.14 -1.39
C VAL A 115 -23.45 -3.25 -2.57
N ILE A 116 -24.11 -3.37 -3.72
CA ILE A 116 -23.82 -2.53 -4.89
C ILE A 116 -24.04 -1.04 -4.56
N GLU A 117 -25.10 -0.72 -3.84
CA GLU A 117 -25.38 0.66 -3.41
C GLU A 117 -24.33 1.17 -2.41
N ILE A 118 -23.88 0.33 -1.47
CA ILE A 118 -22.78 0.68 -0.55
C ILE A 118 -21.51 1.01 -1.34
N GLN A 119 -21.16 0.21 -2.35
CA GLN A 119 -19.97 0.46 -3.17
C GLN A 119 -20.04 1.81 -3.90
N LYS A 120 -21.21 2.19 -4.43
CA LYS A 120 -21.41 3.52 -5.05
C LYS A 120 -21.18 4.65 -4.05
N ARG A 121 -21.69 4.51 -2.82
CA ARG A 121 -21.50 5.50 -1.76
C ARG A 121 -20.04 5.61 -1.32
N ARG A 122 -19.30 4.50 -1.27
CA ARG A 122 -17.86 4.50 -1.00
C ARG A 122 -17.09 5.28 -2.06
N VAL A 123 -17.43 5.11 -3.34
CA VAL A 123 -16.83 5.89 -4.44
C VAL A 123 -17.14 7.38 -4.29
N ALA A 124 -18.36 7.75 -3.90
CA ALA A 124 -18.74 9.14 -3.66
C ALA A 124 -17.91 9.80 -2.53
N LEU A 125 -17.57 9.03 -1.50
CA LEU A 125 -16.76 9.49 -0.36
C LEU A 125 -15.24 9.44 -0.61
N ALA A 126 -14.78 8.86 -1.72
CA ALA A 126 -13.36 8.63 -1.97
C ALA A 126 -12.53 9.92 -1.98
N THR A 127 -13.07 11.00 -2.54
CA THR A 127 -12.39 12.30 -2.58
C THR A 127 -12.23 12.91 -1.19
N GLU A 128 -13.28 12.85 -0.37
CA GLU A 128 -13.24 13.33 1.02
C GLU A 128 -12.23 12.53 1.84
N ALA A 129 -12.27 11.22 1.73
CA ALA A 129 -11.37 10.32 2.41
C ALA A 129 -9.90 10.53 2.00
N GLY A 130 -9.65 10.75 0.71
CA GLY A 130 -8.31 11.09 0.21
C GLY A 130 -7.78 12.39 0.81
N ARG A 131 -8.63 13.41 0.94
CA ARG A 131 -8.27 14.68 1.59
C ARG A 131 -7.97 14.48 3.08
N ALA A 132 -8.80 13.72 3.78
CA ALA A 132 -8.60 13.43 5.20
C ALA A 132 -7.28 12.69 5.45
N VAL A 133 -6.97 11.65 4.66
CA VAL A 133 -5.70 10.92 4.75
C VAL A 133 -4.52 11.84 4.44
N THR A 134 -4.62 12.64 3.38
CA THR A 134 -3.54 13.57 3.00
C THR A 134 -3.27 14.58 4.12
N ALA A 135 -4.32 15.15 4.70
CA ALA A 135 -4.20 16.07 5.82
C ALA A 135 -3.57 15.42 7.06
N ALA A 136 -3.93 14.17 7.35
CA ALA A 136 -3.37 13.41 8.48
C ALA A 136 -1.89 13.05 8.28
N VAL A 137 -1.46 12.77 7.04
CA VAL A 137 -0.07 12.42 6.71
C VAL A 137 0.82 13.65 6.53
N ARG A 138 0.23 14.82 6.24
CA ARG A 138 0.96 16.05 5.92
C ARG A 138 2.05 16.43 6.93
N PRO A 139 1.85 16.37 8.27
CA PRO A 139 2.90 16.74 9.22
C PRO A 139 4.13 15.82 9.15
N GLU A 140 3.92 14.52 8.95
CA GLU A 140 5.03 13.57 8.80
C GLU A 140 5.73 13.75 7.45
N ALA A 141 4.97 14.04 6.39
CA ALA A 141 5.53 14.38 5.09
C ALA A 141 6.41 15.65 5.17
N GLU A 142 5.94 16.72 5.82
CA GLU A 142 6.72 17.93 6.10
C GLU A 142 8.02 17.60 6.84
N ARG A 143 7.96 16.75 7.87
CA ARG A 143 9.14 16.33 8.63
C ARG A 143 10.15 15.56 7.76
N VAL A 144 9.69 14.59 6.96
CA VAL A 144 10.55 13.78 6.09
C VAL A 144 11.16 14.64 4.98
N VAL A 145 10.34 15.46 4.34
CA VAL A 145 10.75 16.34 3.24
C VAL A 145 11.70 17.44 3.75
N GLY A 146 11.46 18.01 4.93
CA GLY A 146 12.38 18.96 5.55
C GLY A 146 13.76 18.35 5.81
N ASN A 147 13.85 17.08 6.23
CA ASN A 147 15.13 16.39 6.38
C ASN A 147 15.83 16.17 5.02
N LEU A 148 15.06 15.84 3.98
CA LEU A 148 15.60 15.70 2.63
C LEU A 148 16.14 17.04 2.10
N VAL A 149 15.40 18.14 2.28
CA VAL A 149 15.84 19.48 1.87
C VAL A 149 17.16 19.85 2.55
N LYS A 150 17.29 19.64 3.88
CA LYS A 150 18.54 19.90 4.60
C LYS A 150 19.72 19.10 4.05
N ALA A 151 19.50 17.82 3.71
CA ALA A 151 20.54 17.00 3.11
C ALA A 151 20.93 17.51 1.71
N LEU A 152 19.94 17.92 0.91
CA LEU A 152 20.17 18.44 -0.43
C LEU A 152 20.91 19.79 -0.42
N GLU A 153 20.69 20.64 0.57
CA GLU A 153 21.46 21.89 0.74
C GLU A 153 22.95 21.59 0.98
N GLN A 154 23.27 20.56 1.77
CA GLN A 154 24.65 20.11 1.97
C GLN A 154 25.26 19.56 0.67
N VAL A 155 24.47 18.81 -0.11
CA VAL A 155 24.92 18.29 -1.41
C VAL A 155 25.15 19.43 -2.41
N ASP A 156 24.29 20.46 -2.44
CA ASP A 156 24.48 21.61 -3.35
C ASP A 156 25.74 22.41 -3.01
N ALA A 157 26.07 22.55 -1.72
CA ALA A 157 27.32 23.17 -1.30
C ALA A 157 28.55 22.36 -1.76
N ALA A 158 28.56 21.05 -1.50
CA ALA A 158 29.65 20.17 -1.92
C ALA A 158 29.79 20.09 -3.45
N HIS A 159 28.67 20.17 -4.18
CA HIS A 159 28.67 20.19 -5.64
C HIS A 159 29.33 21.46 -6.20
N GLN A 160 29.07 22.62 -5.57
CA GLN A 160 29.73 23.88 -5.93
C GLN A 160 31.23 23.82 -5.65
N GLU A 161 31.63 23.36 -4.45
CA GLU A 161 33.05 23.22 -4.08
C GLU A 161 33.81 22.31 -5.05
N LEU A 162 33.21 21.19 -5.45
CA LEU A 162 33.79 20.30 -6.45
C LEU A 162 33.92 20.98 -7.81
N GLY A 163 32.89 21.71 -8.25
CA GLY A 163 32.94 22.44 -9.51
C GLY A 163 34.04 23.50 -9.51
N ASP A 164 34.12 24.31 -8.46
CA ASP A 164 35.14 25.35 -8.29
C ASP A 164 36.56 24.78 -8.26
N LEU A 165 36.76 23.63 -7.60
CA LEU A 165 38.04 22.92 -7.61
C LEU A 165 38.44 22.49 -9.02
N LEU A 166 37.51 21.93 -9.79
CA LEU A 166 37.81 21.48 -11.15
C LEU A 166 38.10 22.64 -12.09
N LEU A 167 37.41 23.76 -11.93
CA LEU A 167 37.70 24.99 -12.66
C LEU A 167 39.07 25.56 -12.32
N ALA A 168 39.47 25.53 -11.04
CA ALA A 168 40.79 25.97 -10.61
C ALA A 168 41.90 25.11 -11.24
N VAL A 169 41.71 23.79 -11.32
CA VAL A 169 42.65 22.89 -12.01
C VAL A 169 42.71 23.18 -13.52
N GLU A 170 41.55 23.36 -14.16
CA GLU A 170 41.47 23.70 -15.58
C GLU A 170 42.11 25.06 -15.89
N ALA A 171 42.03 26.03 -14.97
CA ALA A 171 42.64 27.35 -15.10
C ALA A 171 44.18 27.32 -15.14
N GLU A 172 44.81 26.33 -14.50
CA GLU A 172 46.25 26.05 -14.58
C GLU A 172 46.64 25.32 -15.88
N GLY A 173 45.70 25.13 -16.81
CA GLY A 173 45.91 24.43 -18.07
C GLY A 173 45.99 22.90 -17.93
N VAL A 174 45.59 22.36 -16.78
CA VAL A 174 45.62 20.92 -16.50
C VAL A 174 44.28 20.29 -16.83
N SER A 175 44.30 19.17 -17.58
CA SER A 175 43.08 18.42 -17.86
C SER A 175 42.58 17.67 -16.62
N THR A 176 41.30 17.84 -16.28
CA THR A 176 40.65 17.08 -15.20
C THR A 176 40.27 15.65 -15.62
N GLY A 177 40.51 15.26 -16.87
CA GLY A 177 40.17 13.93 -17.38
C GLY A 177 40.89 12.79 -16.64
N GLY A 178 42.07 13.07 -16.09
CA GLY A 178 42.85 12.11 -15.30
C GLY A 178 42.20 11.70 -13.97
N PHE A 179 41.23 12.47 -13.46
CA PHE A 179 40.47 12.11 -12.25
C PHE A 179 39.37 11.08 -12.51
N GLY A 180 39.06 10.75 -13.77
CA GLY A 180 37.94 9.88 -14.10
C GLY A 180 36.57 10.58 -13.97
N PRO A 181 35.47 9.82 -13.82
CA PRO A 181 34.10 10.36 -13.83
C PRO A 181 33.72 10.96 -12.46
N ILE A 182 34.37 12.05 -12.07
CA ILE A 182 34.10 12.73 -10.78
C ILE A 182 32.99 13.78 -10.86
N LYS A 183 32.63 14.26 -12.07
CA LYS A 183 31.58 15.27 -12.28
C LYS A 183 30.19 14.61 -12.14
N PRO A 184 29.34 15.00 -11.17
CA PRO A 184 28.03 14.38 -10.93
C PRO A 184 26.97 14.92 -11.90
N HIS A 185 27.01 14.50 -13.17
CA HIS A 185 26.15 15.02 -14.25
C HIS A 185 24.63 15.01 -13.95
N PHE A 186 24.17 14.12 -13.08
CA PHE A 186 22.76 14.05 -12.69
C PHE A 186 22.29 15.30 -11.90
N LEU A 187 23.20 16.04 -11.29
CA LEU A 187 22.94 17.28 -10.55
C LEU A 187 22.85 18.53 -11.44
N GLY A 188 23.15 18.40 -12.73
CA GLY A 188 23.26 19.54 -13.65
C GLY A 188 24.61 20.26 -13.54
N ASP A 189 24.74 21.42 -14.17
CA ASP A 189 25.95 22.24 -14.05
C ASP A 189 25.92 23.05 -12.75
N HIS A 190 27.02 23.04 -12.00
CA HIS A 190 27.22 23.89 -10.82
C HIS A 190 27.11 25.40 -11.10
N ARG A 191 27.29 25.86 -12.35
CA ARG A 191 27.19 27.27 -12.75
C ARG A 191 25.80 27.73 -13.15
N GLU A 192 24.85 26.81 -13.35
CA GLU A 192 23.49 27.19 -13.72
C GLU A 192 22.80 27.92 -12.55
N ASP A 193 22.18 29.07 -12.82
CA ASP A 193 21.43 29.83 -11.80
C ASP A 193 20.28 28.99 -11.19
N LEU A 194 19.71 28.08 -11.99
CA LEU A 194 18.64 27.13 -11.63
C LEU A 194 19.15 25.69 -11.61
N ARG A 195 20.19 25.40 -10.83
CA ARG A 195 20.64 24.02 -10.58
C ARG A 195 19.48 23.13 -10.16
N ARG A 196 19.51 21.86 -10.59
CA ARG A 196 18.43 20.89 -10.33
C ARG A 196 18.08 20.75 -8.85
N ILE A 197 19.10 20.75 -7.98
CA ILE A 197 18.90 20.70 -6.53
C ILE A 197 18.16 21.94 -6.04
N ARG A 198 18.59 23.13 -6.46
CA ARG A 198 18.02 24.41 -6.04
C ARG A 198 16.58 24.58 -6.52
N SER A 199 16.29 24.17 -7.76
CA SER A 199 14.95 24.18 -8.34
C SER A 199 14.01 23.26 -7.55
N TYR A 200 14.43 22.03 -7.25
CA TYR A 200 13.65 21.13 -6.41
C TYR A 200 13.39 21.69 -5.00
N ILE A 201 14.42 22.20 -4.33
CA ILE A 201 14.27 22.81 -2.99
C ILE A 201 13.27 23.97 -3.03
N LYS A 202 13.33 24.80 -4.07
CA LYS A 202 12.39 25.91 -4.28
C LYS A 202 10.96 25.41 -4.42
N GLU A 203 10.71 24.45 -5.31
CA GLU A 203 9.36 23.89 -5.54
C GLU A 203 8.77 23.28 -4.27
N VAL A 204 9.59 22.55 -3.51
CA VAL A 204 9.18 21.92 -2.24
C VAL A 204 8.81 22.97 -1.18
N ARG A 205 9.55 24.07 -1.12
CA ARG A 205 9.25 25.20 -0.23
C ARG A 205 7.98 25.92 -0.64
N GLU A 206 7.80 26.17 -1.94
CA GLU A 206 6.59 26.78 -2.49
C GLU A 206 5.34 25.90 -2.25
N ALA A 207 5.50 24.58 -2.26
CA ALA A 207 4.46 23.62 -1.88
C ALA A 207 4.20 23.53 -0.35
N GLY A 208 4.99 24.22 0.46
CA GLY A 208 4.81 24.35 1.91
C GLY A 208 5.34 23.18 2.74
N TYR A 209 6.28 22.39 2.22
CA TYR A 209 6.83 21.22 2.94
C TYR A 209 8.12 21.48 3.73
N ALA A 210 8.81 22.59 3.48
CA ALA A 210 10.13 22.89 4.07
C ALA A 210 10.35 24.40 4.31
N GLY A 211 9.31 25.06 4.85
CA GLY A 211 9.35 26.45 5.27
C GLY A 211 10.22 26.70 6.50
#